data_AF-A0A2V8R727-F1
#
_entry.id   AF-A0A2V8R727-F1
#
_cell.length_a   1.000
_cell.length_b   1.000
_cell.length_c   1.000
_cell.angle_alpha   90.00
_cell.angle_beta   90.00
_cell.angle_gamma   90.00
#
_symmetry.space_group_name_H-M   'P 1'
#
loop_
_entity.id
_entity.type
_entity.pdbx_description
1 polymer ?
#
loop_
_entity_poly.entity_id
_entity_poly.type
_entity_poly.pdbx_seq_one_letter_code
_entity_poly.pdbx_strand_id
1 'polypeptide(L)' 'MPELRGKQATEDVKEEWKRAYQIYMSAPGVPHNKKLDRTERINYVAEKMHLTRKQAKRRVKNFEAWQRNIKKGLITP' A
#
# COMPACT_ATOMS: atom_id res chain seq x y z
N MET A 1 -7.84 -14.16 3.52
CA MET A 1 -8.94 -13.16 3.47
C MET A 1 -8.40 -11.73 3.61
N PRO A 2 -8.89 -10.74 2.84
CA PRO A 2 -8.51 -9.32 3.00
C PRO A 2 -8.84 -8.75 4.39
N GLU A 3 -9.83 -9.32 5.05
CA GLU A 3 -10.41 -8.88 6.33
C GLU A 3 -9.47 -9.13 7.53
N LEU A 4 -8.49 -10.02 7.39
CA LEU A 4 -7.50 -10.32 8.44
C LEU A 4 -6.16 -9.59 8.23
N ARG A 5 -6.02 -8.81 7.15
CA ARG A 5 -4.78 -8.08 6.86
C ARG A 5 -4.56 -6.99 7.92
N GLY A 6 -3.38 -7.00 8.54
CA GLY A 6 -3.02 -6.14 9.66
C GLY A 6 -3.09 -6.84 11.03
N LYS A 7 -3.93 -7.87 11.19
CA LYS A 7 -4.05 -8.63 12.45
C LYS A 7 -2.91 -9.63 12.65
N GLN A 8 -2.40 -10.18 11.55
CA GLN A 8 -1.29 -11.16 11.54
C GLN A 8 0.07 -10.54 11.17
N ALA A 9 0.12 -9.24 10.88
CA ALA A 9 1.36 -8.57 10.48
C ALA A 9 2.12 -8.10 11.71
N THR A 10 3.42 -8.38 11.76
CA THR A 10 4.33 -7.77 12.73
C THR A 10 4.41 -6.25 12.50
N GLU A 11 4.88 -5.51 13.52
CA GLU A 11 4.94 -4.05 13.41
C GLU A 11 5.88 -3.61 12.27
N ASP A 12 7.03 -4.27 12.09
CA ASP A 12 7.95 -4.02 10.97
C ASP A 12 7.26 -4.14 9.60
N VAL A 13 6.39 -5.15 9.45
CA VAL A 13 5.63 -5.35 8.22
C VAL A 13 4.61 -4.22 8.00
N LYS A 14 3.99 -3.72 9.08
CA LYS A 14 3.09 -2.55 8.98
C LYS A 14 3.86 -1.28 8.65
N GLU A 15 5.07 -1.11 9.18
CA GLU A 15 5.96 0.00 8.83
C GLU A 15 6.37 -0.03 7.36
N GLU A 16 6.70 -1.19 6.81
CA GLU A 16 6.95 -1.33 5.37
C GLU A 16 5.74 -0.91 4.53
N TRP A 17 4.53 -1.24 4.98
CA TRP A 17 3.29 -0.87 4.29
C TRP A 17 3.05 0.65 4.38
N LYS A 18 3.27 1.26 5.56
CA LYS A 18 3.21 2.72 5.76
C LYS A 18 4.18 3.42 4.81
N ARG A 19 5.45 2.98 4.78
CA ARG A 19 6.50 3.54 3.92
C ARG A 19 6.16 3.41 2.44
N ALA A 20 5.71 2.23 2.00
CA ALA A 20 5.28 2.01 0.62
C ALA A 20 4.12 2.94 0.23
N TYR A 21 3.17 3.18 1.13
CA TYR A 21 2.04 4.05 0.88
C TYR A 21 2.42 5.54 0.86
N GLN A 22 3.34 5.98 1.72
CA GLN A 22 3.88 7.35 1.67
C GLN A 22 4.54 7.63 0.31
N ILE A 23 5.37 6.69 -0.18
CA ILE A 23 5.98 6.79 -1.51
C ILE A 23 4.91 6.83 -2.60
N TYR A 24 3.89 5.98 -2.50
CA TYR A 24 2.75 5.95 -3.44
C TYR A 24 2.01 7.30 -3.51
N MET A 25 1.85 7.99 -2.37
CA MET A 25 1.22 9.30 -2.31
C MET A 25 2.10 10.42 -2.89
N SER A 26 3.42 10.30 -2.73
CA SER A 26 4.40 11.25 -3.29
C SER A 26 4.66 11.10 -4.79
N ALA A 27 4.20 10.00 -5.40
CA ALA A 27 4.46 9.71 -6.79
C ALA A 27 3.79 10.75 -7.72
N PRO A 28 4.49 11.21 -8.78
CA PRO A 28 3.90 12.06 -9.80
C PRO A 28 2.86 11.22 -10.57
N GLY A 29 1.59 11.38 -10.19
CA GLY A 29 0.48 10.63 -10.75
C GLY A 29 0.08 11.09 -12.15
N VAL A 30 -0.96 10.45 -12.70
CA VAL A 30 -1.61 10.83 -13.97
C VAL A 30 -3.09 11.15 -13.68
N PRO A 31 -3.43 12.36 -13.21
CA PRO A 31 -4.75 12.66 -12.62
C PRO A 31 -5.94 12.34 -13.53
N HIS A 32 -5.77 12.52 -14.85
CA HIS A 32 -6.82 12.33 -15.85
C HIS A 32 -7.05 10.87 -16.24
N ASN A 33 -6.16 9.94 -15.86
CA ASN A 33 -6.31 8.52 -16.17
C ASN A 33 -6.07 7.65 -14.93
N LYS A 34 -7.15 7.37 -14.18
CA LYS A 34 -7.11 6.64 -12.90
C LYS A 34 -6.43 5.25 -12.98
N LYS A 35 -6.57 4.55 -14.11
CA LYS A 35 -5.99 3.21 -14.29
C LYS A 35 -4.47 3.30 -14.51
N LEU A 36 -4.05 4.27 -15.32
CA LEU A 36 -2.64 4.53 -15.57
C LEU A 36 -1.98 5.13 -14.33
N ASP A 37 -2.62 6.09 -13.67
CA ASP A 37 -2.17 6.70 -12.40
C ASP A 37 -1.80 5.66 -11.36
N ARG A 38 -2.71 4.71 -11.06
CA ARG A 38 -2.42 3.66 -10.08
C ARG A 38 -1.24 2.78 -10.51
N THR A 39 -1.08 2.54 -11.80
CA THR A 39 0.03 1.73 -12.34
C THR A 39 1.36 2.46 -12.16
N GLU A 40 1.45 3.71 -12.59
CA GLU A 40 2.65 4.53 -12.50
C GLU A 40 3.07 4.74 -11.04
N ARG A 41 2.12 5.05 -10.15
CA ARG A 41 2.42 5.18 -8.72
C ARG A 41 2.95 3.88 -8.11
N ILE A 42 2.45 2.71 -8.53
CA ILE A 42 2.99 1.41 -8.07
C ILE A 42 4.38 1.17 -8.63
N ASN A 43 4.64 1.53 -9.89
CA ASN A 43 5.97 1.43 -10.49
C ASN A 43 6.97 2.32 -9.75
N TYR A 44 6.57 3.55 -9.41
CA TYR A 44 7.38 4.47 -8.61
C TYR A 44 7.73 3.90 -7.22
N VAL A 45 6.78 3.25 -6.55
CA VAL A 45 7.05 2.53 -5.28
C VAL A 45 8.03 1.39 -5.49
N ALA A 46 7.88 0.64 -6.59
CA ALA A 46 8.76 -0.48 -6.91
C ALA A 46 10.21 -0.01 -7.11
N GLU A 47 10.41 1.08 -7.84
CA GLU A 47 11.72 1.70 -8.05
C GLU A 47 12.34 2.21 -6.75
N LYS A 48 11.59 3.01 -5.97
CA LYS A 48 12.10 3.64 -4.74
C LYS A 48 12.42 2.66 -3.60
N MET A 49 11.76 1.50 -3.59
CA MET A 49 11.97 0.48 -2.56
C MET A 49 12.78 -0.73 -3.07
N HIS A 50 13.26 -0.71 -4.32
CA HIS A 50 13.94 -1.84 -4.96
C HIS A 50 13.12 -3.16 -4.90
N LEU A 51 11.84 -3.07 -5.22
CA LEU A 51 10.89 -4.18 -5.17
C LEU A 51 10.44 -4.58 -6.57
N THR A 52 9.94 -5.81 -6.70
CA THR A 52 9.14 -6.14 -7.88
C THR A 52 7.80 -5.39 -7.86
N ARG A 53 7.24 -5.09 -9.03
CA ARG A 53 5.90 -4.48 -9.17
C ARG A 53 4.82 -5.26 -8.39
N LYS A 54 4.92 -6.60 -8.35
CA LYS A 54 3.99 -7.48 -7.61
C LYS A 54 4.09 -7.24 -6.10
N GLN A 55 5.30 -7.11 -5.56
CA GLN A 55 5.55 -6.84 -4.14
C GLN A 55 5.10 -5.41 -3.77
N ALA A 56 5.46 -4.40 -4.56
CA ALA A 56 5.02 -3.01 -4.36
C ALA A 56 3.48 -2.90 -4.34
N LYS A 57 2.81 -3.49 -5.34
CA LYS A 57 1.34 -3.59 -5.39
C LYS A 57 0.76 -4.26 -4.15
N ARG A 58 1.42 -5.31 -3.64
CA ARG A 58 0.95 -6.04 -2.44
C ARG A 58 1.05 -5.16 -1.21
N ARG A 59 2.16 -4.45 -0.99
CA ARG A 59 2.37 -3.55 0.16
C ARG A 59 1.33 -2.41 0.18
N VAL A 60 1.12 -1.73 -0.95
CA VAL A 60 0.10 -0.69 -1.09
C VAL A 60 -1.31 -1.23 -0.79
N LYS A 61 -1.69 -2.38 -1.38
CA LYS A 61 -3.00 -3.00 -1.12
C LYS A 61 -3.17 -3.49 0.32
N ASN A 62 -2.09 -3.92 0.96
CA ASN A 62 -2.13 -4.35 2.36
C ASN A 62 -2.37 -3.14 3.27
N PHE A 63 -1.69 -2.02 3.03
CA PHE A 63 -1.95 -0.77 3.72
C PHE A 63 -3.41 -0.30 3.57
N GLU A 64 -3.92 -0.23 2.34
CA GLU A 64 -5.31 0.16 2.06
C GLU A 64 -6.34 -0.76 2.76
N ALA A 65 -6.05 -2.06 2.84
CA ALA A 65 -6.91 -3.00 3.56
C ALA A 65 -6.84 -2.80 5.07
N TRP A 66 -5.62 -2.62 5.61
CA TRP A 66 -5.40 -2.38 7.03
C TRP A 66 -6.09 -1.09 7.51
N GLN A 67 -5.96 0.01 6.77
CA GLN A 67 -6.66 1.28 7.05
C GLN A 67 -8.19 1.12 7.01
N ARG A 68 -8.74 0.35 6.05
CA ARG A 68 -10.17 0.04 6.02
C ARG A 68 -10.62 -0.79 7.21
N ASN A 69 -9.81 -1.74 7.67
CA ASN A 69 -10.12 -2.57 8.82
C ASN A 69 -10.10 -1.76 10.13
N ILE A 70 -9.16 -0.82 10.27
CA ILE A 70 -9.15 0.16 11.36
C ILE A 70 -10.44 0.99 11.34
N LYS A 71 -10.80 1.55 10.18
CA LYS A 71 -12.04 2.34 10.04
C LYS A 71 -13.31 1.55 10.38
N LYS A 72 -13.31 0.24 10.13
CA LYS A 72 -14.40 -0.68 10.48
C LYS A 72 -14.40 -1.11 11.96
N GLY A 73 -13.40 -0.73 12.75
CA GLY A 73 -13.26 -1.16 14.15
C GLY A 73 -12.85 -2.63 14.32
N LEU A 74 -12.40 -3.30 13.25
CA LEU A 74 -12.01 -4.71 13.29
C LEU A 74 -10.60 -4.94 13.84
N ILE A 75 -9.76 -3.91 13.77
CA ILE A 75 -8.34 -3.94 14.14
C ILE A 75 -7.99 -2.58 14.75
N THR A 76 -7.23 -2.58 15.84
CA THR A 76 -6.65 -1.36 16.43
C THR A 76 -5.39 -0.92 15.66
N PRO A 77 -5.17 0.40 15.47
CA PRO A 77 -4.00 0.94 14.76
C PRO A 77 -2.66 0.50 15.37
#